data_AF-A0A7Z9CSS2-F1
#
_entry.id   AF-A0A7Z9CSS2-F1
#
_cell.length_a   1.000
_cell.length_b   1.000
_cell.length_c   1.000
_cell.angle_alpha   90.00
_cell.angle_beta   90.00
_cell.angle_gamma   90.00
#
_symmetry.space_group_name_H-M   'P 1'
#
loop_
_entity.id
_entity.type
_entity.pdbx_description
1 polymer ?
#
loop_
_entity_poly.entity_id
_entity_poly.type
_entity_poly.pdbx_seq_one_letter_code
_entity_poly.pdbx_strand_id
1 'polypeptide(L)' 'MNRQSRLLNLSLLKTHPAFRAVFIARFISILSLGLLGVAIPVQIQMMTHSTLQVGLSVTLTGGSMFIG' A
#
# COMPACT_ATOMS: atom_id res chain seq x y z
N MET A 1 13.79 29.98 -15.72
CA MET A 1 14.09 28.68 -16.36
C MET A 1 13.31 27.57 -15.65
N ASN A 2 12.09 27.30 -16.12
CA ASN A 2 11.15 26.38 -15.48
C ASN A 2 11.41 24.94 -15.97
N ARG A 3 12.30 24.19 -15.31
CA ARG A 3 12.42 22.74 -15.56
C ARG A 3 11.25 22.04 -14.87
N GLN A 4 10.12 21.97 -15.57
CA GLN A 4 9.05 21.03 -15.21
C GLN A 4 9.61 19.61 -15.38
N SER A 5 10.11 19.03 -14.29
CA SER A 5 10.33 17.58 -14.20
C SER A 5 9.00 16.90 -14.45
N ARG A 6 8.79 16.41 -15.67
CA ARG A 6 7.56 15.69 -16.08
C ARG A 6 7.25 14.46 -15.24
N LEU A 7 8.22 13.95 -14.47
CA LEU A 7 8.08 12.75 -13.67
C LEU A 7 7.50 13.02 -12.27
N LEU A 8 7.91 14.10 -11.59
CA LEU A 8 7.42 14.43 -10.23
C LEU A 8 7.47 15.94 -10.00
N ASN A 9 6.31 16.60 -9.97
CA ASN A 9 6.21 18.00 -9.60
C ASN A 9 6.09 18.15 -8.06
N LEU A 10 7.23 18.20 -7.38
CA LEU A 10 7.31 18.40 -5.92
C LEU A 10 6.85 19.80 -5.46
N SER A 11 6.50 20.70 -6.39
CA SER A 11 5.98 22.03 -6.06
C SER A 11 4.70 21.91 -5.23
N LEU A 12 3.80 20.98 -5.57
CA LEU A 12 2.52 20.81 -4.88
C LEU A 12 2.64 20.40 -3.41
N LEU A 13 3.70 19.67 -3.04
CA LEU A 13 3.97 19.35 -1.63
C LEU A 13 4.39 20.58 -0.81
N LYS A 14 4.98 21.59 -1.44
CA LYS A 14 5.47 22.81 -0.77
C LYS A 14 4.41 23.91 -0.73
N THR A 15 3.62 24.06 -1.79
CA THR A 15 2.70 25.20 -1.97
C THR A 15 1.28 24.93 -1.48
N HIS A 16 0.82 23.67 -1.43
CA HIS A 16 -0.57 23.36 -1.11
C HIS A 16 -0.70 22.47 0.14
N PRO A 17 -1.13 23.02 1.30
CA PRO A 17 -1.19 22.26 2.56
C PRO A 17 -2.15 21.06 2.50
N ALA A 18 -3.28 21.19 1.79
CA ALA A 18 -4.21 20.08 1.58
C ALA A 18 -3.61 18.93 0.76
N PHE A 19 -2.80 19.24 -0.26
CA PHE A 19 -2.15 18.21 -1.07
C PHE A 19 -1.11 17.45 -0.24
N ARG A 20 -0.36 18.14 0.61
CA ARG A 20 0.59 17.51 1.53
C ARG A 20 -0.09 16.55 2.51
N ALA A 21 -1.26 16.93 3.07
CA ALA A 21 -2.02 16.07 3.96
C ALA A 21 -2.49 14.78 3.24
N VAL A 22 -3.08 14.91 2.05
CA VAL A 22 -3.52 13.77 1.24
C VAL A 22 -2.33 12.90 0.81
N PHE A 23 -1.20 13.50 0.44
CA PHE A 23 0.02 12.78 0.09
C PHE A 23 0.52 11.93 1.26
N ILE A 24 0.63 12.51 2.47
CA ILE A 24 1.07 11.77 3.66
C ILE A 24 0.06 10.67 4.00
N ALA A 25 -1.23 10.95 3.94
CA ALA A 25 -2.27 9.95 4.17
C ALA A 25 -2.16 8.79 3.17
N ARG A 26 -1.96 9.08 1.89
CA ARG A 26 -1.81 8.07 0.84
C ARG A 26 -0.51 7.29 1.00
N PHE A 27 0.57 7.96 1.38
CA PHE A 27 1.85 7.33 1.65
C PHE A 27 1.75 6.32 2.80
N ILE A 28 1.18 6.73 3.95
CA ILE A 28 0.97 5.85 5.09
C ILE A 28 0.05 4.69 4.72
N SER A 29 -1.02 4.94 3.96
CA SER A 29 -1.95 3.91 3.51
C SER A 29 -1.28 2.84 2.65
N ILE A 30 -0.51 3.23 1.62
CA ILE A 30 0.17 2.28 0.73
C ILE A 30 1.28 1.53 1.49
N LEU A 31 2.04 2.22 2.35
CA LEU A 31 3.04 1.56 3.20
C LEU A 31 2.40 0.52 4.11
N SER A 32 1.32 0.88 4.79
CA SER A 32 0.62 -0.04 5.71
C SER A 32 0.06 -1.25 4.96
N LEU A 33 -0.56 -1.03 3.80
CA LEU A 33 -1.05 -2.12 2.94
C LEU A 33 0.09 -3.03 2.46
N GLY A 34 1.24 -2.46 2.08
CA GLY A 34 2.42 -3.24 1.69
C GLY A 34 2.96 -4.08 2.84
N LEU A 35 3.03 -3.53 4.05
CA LEU A 35 3.44 -4.26 5.26
C LEU A 35 2.44 -5.37 5.61
N LEU A 36 1.14 -5.10 5.54
CA LEU A 36 0.08 -6.09 5.76
C LEU A 36 0.15 -7.23 4.74
N GLY A 37 0.46 -6.92 3.47
CA GLY A 37 0.63 -7.90 2.41
C GLY A 37 1.70 -8.96 2.71
N VAL A 38 2.70 -8.64 3.53
CA VAL A 38 3.76 -9.57 3.96
C VAL A 38 3.49 -10.14 5.35
N ALA A 39 3.07 -9.30 6.30
CA ALA A 39 2.86 -9.68 7.68
C ALA A 39 1.74 -10.73 7.84
N ILE A 40 0.64 -10.59 7.10
CA ILE A 40 -0.51 -11.50 7.20
C ILE A 40 -0.15 -12.93 6.75
N PRO A 41 0.49 -13.15 5.58
CA PRO A 41 0.95 -14.49 5.20
C PRO A 41 1.87 -15.14 6.24
N VAL A 42 2.85 -14.39 6.75
CA VAL A 42 3.81 -14.88 7.74
C VAL A 42 3.08 -15.26 9.04
N GLN A 43 2.13 -14.43 9.48
CA GLN A 43 1.34 -14.70 10.67
C GLN A 43 0.45 -15.94 10.52
N ILE A 44 -0.21 -16.10 9.38
CA ILE A 44 -1.03 -17.30 9.11
C ILE A 44 -0.16 -18.55 9.10
N GLN A 45 1.02 -18.49 8.48
CA GLN A 45 1.96 -19.61 8.49
C GLN A 45 2.41 -19.96 9.91
N MET A 46 2.67 -18.97 10.77
CA MET A 46 3.06 -19.21 12.17
C MET A 46 1.93 -19.82 13.01
N MET A 47 0.67 -19.48 12.72
CA MET A 47 -0.48 -20.02 13.46
C MET A 47 -0.93 -21.40 12.97
N THR A 48 -0.80 -21.67 11.67
CA THR A 48 -1.40 -22.85 11.03
C THR A 48 -0.38 -23.89 10.57
N HIS A 49 0.89 -23.49 10.44
CA HIS A 49 1.97 -24.26 9.82
C HIS A 49 1.66 -24.76 8.39
N SER A 50 0.59 -24.27 7.75
CA SER A 50 0.10 -24.77 6.46
C SER A 50 0.20 -23.72 5.36
N THR A 51 1.07 -23.99 4.37
CA THR A 51 1.27 -23.11 3.21
C THR A 51 0.06 -23.05 2.28
N LEU A 52 -0.77 -24.11 2.25
CA LEU A 52 -2.03 -24.11 1.50
C LEU A 52 -3.05 -23.14 2.10
N GLN A 53 -3.15 -23.07 3.42
CA GLN A 53 -4.05 -22.13 4.09
C GLN A 53 -3.59 -20.68 3.89
N VAL A 54 -2.28 -20.44 3.90
CA VAL A 54 -1.71 -19.14 3.52
C VAL A 54 -2.11 -18.78 2.09
N GLY A 55 -1.90 -19.68 1.12
CA GLY A 55 -2.24 -19.45 -0.29
C GLY A 55 -3.72 -19.11 -0.48
N LEU A 56 -4.62 -19.91 0.09
CA LEU A 56 -6.07 -19.66 0.02
C LEU A 56 -6.45 -18.31 0.62
N SER A 57 -5.90 -17.96 1.79
CA SER A 57 -6.18 -16.68 2.44
C SER A 57 -5.70 -15.47 1.62
N VAL A 58 -4.51 -15.57 1.01
CA VAL A 58 -3.96 -14.51 0.16
C VAL A 58 -4.77 -14.35 -1.12
N THR A 59 -5.16 -15.45 -1.77
CA THR A 59 -6.03 -15.42 -2.95
C THR A 59 -7.40 -14.82 -2.66
N LEU A 60 -8.04 -15.19 -1.54
CA LEU A 60 -9.31 -14.60 -1.10
C LEU A 60 -9.19 -13.10 -0.83
N THR A 61 -8.11 -12.69 -0.16
CA THR A 61 -7.85 -11.27 0.11
C THR A 61 -7.65 -10.49 -1.19
N GLY A 62 -6.79 -10.96 -2.10
CA GLY A 62 -6.58 -10.32 -3.40
C GLY A 62 -7.85 -10.28 -4.26
N GLY A 63 -8.64 -11.35 -4.25
CA GLY A 63 -9.93 -11.40 -4.93
C GLY A 63 -10.92 -10.38 -4.37
N SER A 64 -11.00 -10.23 -3.04
CA SER A 64 -11.87 -9.23 -2.41
C SER A 64 -11.46 -7.79 -2.76
N MET A 65 -10.16 -7.51 -2.82
CA MET A 65 -9.63 -6.19 -3.18
C MET A 65 -9.82 -5.85 -4.67
N PHE A 66 -10.01 -6.85 -5.53
CA PHE A 66 -10.27 -6.64 -6.96
C PHE A 66 -11.75 -6.30 -7.24
N ILE A 67 -12.66 -6.84 -6.42
CA ILE A 67 -14.12 -6.63 -6.59
C ILE A 67 -14.58 -5.33 -5.92
N GLY A 68 -13.95 -4.94 -4.79
CA GLY A 68 -14.26 -3.70 -4.05
C GLY A 68 -13.66 -2.45 -4.67
#